data_AF-A0A2A7BDD6-F1
#
_entry.id   AF-A0A2A7BDD6-F1
#
_cell.length_a   1.000
_cell.length_b   1.000
_cell.length_c   1.000
_cell.angle_alpha   90.00
_cell.angle_beta   90.00
_cell.angle_gamma   90.00
#
_symmetry.space_group_name_H-M   'P 1'
#
loop_
_entity.id
_entity.type
_entity.pdbx_description
1 polymer ?
#
loop_
_entity_poly.entity_id
_entity_poly.type
_entity_poly.pdbx_seq_one_letter_code
_entity_poly.pdbx_strand_id
1 'polypeptide(L)'
;MPANWMYKRGDVYMMNLNPYSGSEQGGIRPAIVVQNDDGNFYSNVLLVVPLTTQIKKRNMPTHFILHNRFLSAPSMAICESPRPADKSRVLSYIGHLSKYEMRQVSVCLQYSFGFIGYKSFRKYLTAPPQEDVLAAAKELLSQQFQNLRVLNSQPPALAKHTKGDLHSIEQISERMLSTPTESSVEFMVAELDDALQSLMFRWNICYERYSSFRLSDNEKKKIGSIIQSGIDFLQKKKEVPL
;
A
#
# COMPACT_ATOMS: atom_id res chain seq x y z
N MET A 1 10.39 -0.52 -32.68
CA MET A 1 10.86 -1.76 -32.03
C MET A 1 10.03 -1.96 -30.78
N PRO A 2 9.57 -3.17 -30.43
CA PRO A 2 8.95 -3.37 -29.12
C PRO A 2 9.98 -2.96 -28.07
N ALA A 3 9.55 -2.25 -27.04
CA ALA A 3 10.44 -1.89 -25.95
C ALA A 3 11.06 -3.18 -25.37
N ASN A 4 12.36 -3.16 -25.06
CA ASN A 4 13.06 -4.28 -24.42
C ASN A 4 12.61 -4.43 -22.96
N TRP A 5 11.32 -4.73 -22.75
CA TRP A 5 10.77 -4.93 -21.43
C TRP A 5 11.14 -6.32 -20.94
N MET A 6 11.70 -6.35 -19.74
CA MET A 6 11.86 -7.57 -18.99
C MET A 6 10.57 -7.79 -18.19
N TYR A 7 9.66 -8.58 -18.74
CA TYR A 7 8.36 -8.85 -18.13
C TYR A 7 8.52 -9.72 -16.89
N LYS A 8 7.98 -9.25 -15.76
CA LYS A 8 8.03 -9.94 -14.47
C LYS A 8 6.65 -10.21 -13.93
N ARG A 9 6.52 -11.31 -13.19
CA ARG A 9 5.30 -11.63 -12.47
C ARG A 9 4.98 -10.53 -11.46
N GLY A 10 3.77 -9.99 -11.51
CA GLY A 10 3.33 -8.86 -10.69
C GLY A 10 3.45 -7.50 -11.37
N ASP A 11 4.10 -7.41 -12.54
CA ASP A 11 4.08 -6.20 -13.35
C ASP A 11 2.66 -5.91 -13.85
N VAL A 12 2.33 -4.63 -13.93
CA VAL A 12 1.08 -4.12 -14.47
C VAL A 12 1.39 -3.27 -15.69
N TYR A 13 0.80 -3.65 -16.81
CA TYR A 13 0.94 -2.93 -18.07
C TYR A 13 -0.41 -2.47 -18.60
N MET A 14 -0.42 -1.36 -19.33
CA MET A 14 -1.54 -1.00 -20.19
C MET A 14 -1.50 -1.90 -21.42
N MET A 15 -2.59 -2.62 -21.71
CA MET A 15 -2.63 -3.59 -22.80
C MET A 15 -3.87 -3.44 -23.67
N ASN A 16 -3.72 -3.69 -24.97
CA ASN A 16 -4.84 -3.81 -25.90
C ASN A 16 -5.34 -5.27 -25.97
N LEU A 17 -6.44 -5.55 -25.28
CA LEU A 17 -7.06 -6.87 -25.19
C LEU A 17 -8.13 -7.13 -26.27
N ASN A 18 -8.13 -6.35 -27.36
CA ASN A 18 -9.04 -6.55 -28.49
C ASN A 18 -8.44 -7.47 -29.59
N PRO A 19 -9.24 -8.31 -30.27
CA PRO A 19 -10.68 -8.47 -30.08
C PRO A 19 -11.01 -9.30 -28.83
N TYR A 20 -12.27 -9.21 -28.42
CA TYR A 20 -12.86 -10.01 -27.36
C TYR A 20 -14.24 -10.47 -27.82
N SER A 21 -14.73 -11.58 -27.27
CA SER A 21 -16.06 -12.12 -27.57
C SER A 21 -16.91 -12.25 -26.32
N GLY A 22 -18.20 -11.94 -26.43
CA GLY A 22 -19.16 -12.07 -25.35
C GLY A 22 -18.77 -11.33 -24.07
N SER A 23 -18.59 -12.07 -22.98
CA SER A 23 -18.26 -11.52 -21.64
C SER A 23 -16.76 -11.49 -21.33
N GLU A 24 -15.90 -11.80 -22.30
CA GLU A 24 -14.46 -11.64 -22.17
C GLU A 24 -14.09 -10.19 -21.86
N GLN A 25 -13.11 -9.99 -20.99
CA GLN A 25 -12.59 -8.66 -20.72
C GLN A 25 -11.70 -8.19 -21.88
N GLY A 26 -12.23 -7.24 -22.66
CA GLY A 26 -11.53 -6.62 -23.80
C GLY A 26 -11.29 -5.12 -23.64
N GLY A 27 -10.96 -4.42 -24.72
CA GLY A 27 -10.58 -3.01 -24.68
C GLY A 27 -9.13 -2.76 -24.26
N ILE A 28 -8.75 -1.50 -24.23
CA ILE A 28 -7.44 -1.05 -23.73
C ILE A 28 -7.57 -0.84 -22.22
N ARG A 29 -6.85 -1.62 -21.43
CA ARG A 29 -6.93 -1.57 -19.96
C ARG A 29 -5.66 -2.05 -19.29
N PRO A 30 -5.44 -1.68 -18.01
CA PRO A 30 -4.38 -2.27 -17.21
C PRO A 30 -4.58 -3.78 -17.04
N ALA A 31 -3.50 -4.55 -17.11
CA ALA A 31 -3.48 -5.98 -16.89
C ALA A 31 -2.23 -6.39 -16.10
N ILE A 32 -2.42 -7.28 -15.13
CA ILE A 32 -1.36 -7.82 -14.27
C ILE A 32 -0.75 -9.04 -14.96
N VAL A 33 0.57 -9.12 -15.05
CA VAL A 33 1.29 -10.33 -15.49
C VAL A 33 1.28 -11.35 -14.35
N VAL A 34 0.67 -12.51 -14.57
CA VAL A 34 0.52 -13.55 -13.52
C VAL A 34 1.30 -14.83 -13.80
N GLN A 35 1.81 -14.97 -15.03
CA GLN A 35 2.70 -16.06 -15.44
C GLN A 35 4.04 -16.01 -14.69
N ASN A 36 4.68 -17.18 -14.57
CA ASN A 36 6.03 -17.29 -14.00
C ASN A 36 7.07 -16.59 -14.88
N ASP A 37 8.16 -16.15 -14.26
CA ASP A 37 9.21 -15.36 -14.93
C ASP A 37 9.94 -16.12 -16.04
N ASP A 38 10.13 -17.43 -15.91
CA ASP A 38 10.75 -18.23 -16.97
C ASP A 38 9.87 -18.23 -18.23
N GLY A 39 8.56 -18.41 -18.05
CA GLY A 39 7.57 -18.29 -19.10
C GLY A 39 7.57 -16.90 -19.72
N ASN A 40 7.62 -15.84 -18.90
CA ASN A 40 7.70 -14.46 -19.39
C ASN A 40 8.97 -14.19 -20.21
N PHE A 41 10.07 -14.85 -19.86
CA PHE A 41 11.36 -14.71 -20.55
C PHE A 41 11.34 -15.42 -21.91
N TYR A 42 10.98 -16.71 -21.96
CA TYR A 42 11.05 -17.53 -23.17
C TYR A 42 9.85 -17.40 -24.12
N SER A 43 8.65 -17.12 -23.61
CA SER A 43 7.42 -17.05 -24.41
C SER A 43 7.19 -15.67 -25.01
N ASN A 44 6.63 -15.60 -26.20
CA ASN A 44 6.07 -14.34 -26.76
C ASN A 44 4.69 -13.99 -26.19
N VAL A 45 4.07 -14.93 -25.50
CA VAL A 45 2.74 -14.80 -24.89
C VAL A 45 2.88 -14.70 -23.38
N LEU A 46 2.23 -13.70 -22.80
CA LEU A 46 2.06 -13.49 -21.36
C LEU A 46 0.70 -14.03 -20.92
N LEU A 47 0.60 -14.63 -19.74
CA LEU A 47 -0.69 -14.81 -19.05
C LEU A 47 -0.96 -13.62 -18.15
N VAL A 48 -2.08 -12.95 -18.39
CA VAL A 48 -2.43 -11.71 -17.70
C VAL A 48 -3.83 -11.76 -17.09
N VAL A 49 -4.02 -11.03 -15.99
CA VAL A 49 -5.32 -10.78 -15.36
C VAL A 49 -5.73 -9.33 -15.64
N PRO A 50 -6.86 -9.09 -16.32
CA PRO A 50 -7.34 -7.75 -16.62
C PRO A 50 -7.85 -7.04 -15.36
N LEU A 51 -7.61 -5.73 -15.29
CA LEU A 51 -8.18 -4.84 -14.28
C LEU A 51 -9.41 -4.11 -14.82
N THR A 52 -10.36 -3.80 -13.95
CA THR A 52 -11.52 -2.95 -14.26
C THR A 52 -11.71 -1.89 -13.18
N THR A 53 -12.06 -0.67 -13.57
CA THR A 53 -12.53 0.36 -12.63
C THR A 53 -14.01 0.15 -12.26
N GLN A 54 -14.73 -0.70 -12.99
CA GLN A 54 -16.12 -1.05 -12.68
C GLN A 54 -16.17 -2.10 -11.56
N ILE A 55 -16.18 -1.63 -10.32
CA ILE A 55 -16.22 -2.47 -9.12
C ILE A 55 -17.63 -3.06 -8.93
N LYS A 56 -17.88 -4.23 -9.51
CA LYS A 56 -19.14 -4.99 -9.41
C LYS A 56 -18.91 -6.32 -8.70
N LYS A 57 -19.97 -6.94 -8.15
CA LYS A 57 -19.91 -8.26 -7.48
C LYS A 57 -18.75 -8.36 -6.48
N ARG A 58 -18.64 -7.41 -5.55
CA ARG A 58 -17.52 -7.31 -4.59
C ARG A 58 -17.30 -8.55 -3.74
N ASN A 59 -18.34 -9.36 -3.54
CA ASN A 59 -18.29 -10.57 -2.73
C ASN A 59 -17.87 -11.81 -3.52
N MET A 60 -17.55 -11.68 -4.82
CA MET A 60 -17.10 -12.80 -5.63
C MET A 60 -15.65 -13.18 -5.24
N PRO A 61 -15.38 -14.44 -4.88
CA PRO A 61 -14.04 -14.88 -4.44
C PRO A 61 -12.89 -14.66 -5.44
N THR A 62 -13.20 -14.54 -6.73
CA THR A 62 -12.22 -14.32 -7.80
C THR A 62 -11.92 -12.85 -8.04
N HIS A 63 -12.57 -11.94 -7.30
CA HIS A 63 -12.35 -10.51 -7.40
C HIS A 63 -11.43 -10.03 -6.28
N PHE A 64 -10.44 -9.22 -6.64
CA PHE A 64 -9.57 -8.54 -5.69
C PHE A 64 -9.49 -7.05 -6.02
N ILE A 65 -9.74 -6.17 -5.05
CA ILE A 65 -9.71 -4.72 -5.25
C ILE A 65 -8.34 -4.17 -4.85
N LEU A 66 -7.66 -3.57 -5.82
CA LEU A 66 -6.38 -2.91 -5.69
C LEU A 66 -6.57 -1.42 -5.43
N HIS A 67 -5.87 -0.93 -4.41
CA HIS A 67 -5.77 0.49 -4.08
C HIS A 67 -4.30 0.86 -4.21
N ASN A 68 -3.88 1.14 -5.45
CA ASN A 68 -2.48 1.45 -5.75
C ASN A 68 -2.35 2.84 -6.37
N ARG A 69 -1.33 3.60 -5.96
CA ARG A 69 -1.05 4.96 -6.41
C ARG A 69 -0.71 5.05 -7.90
N PHE A 70 -0.21 3.96 -8.50
CA PHE A 70 0.05 3.94 -9.95
C PHE A 70 -1.21 3.73 -10.81
N LEU A 71 -2.35 3.41 -10.19
CA LEU A 71 -3.64 3.30 -10.87
C LEU A 71 -4.39 4.63 -10.72
N SER A 72 -5.09 5.05 -11.78
CA SER A 72 -5.88 6.28 -11.76
C SER A 72 -7.08 6.22 -10.81
N ALA A 73 -7.55 5.02 -10.47
CA ALA A 73 -8.64 4.76 -9.56
C ALA A 73 -8.51 3.36 -8.94
N PRO A 74 -9.18 3.09 -7.79
CA PRO A 74 -9.32 1.74 -7.27
C PRO A 74 -9.81 0.78 -8.36
N SER A 75 -9.08 -0.30 -8.58
CA SER A 75 -9.34 -1.22 -9.69
C SER A 75 -9.49 -2.64 -9.20
N MET A 76 -10.41 -3.39 -9.80
CA MET A 76 -10.67 -4.78 -9.48
C MET A 76 -9.96 -5.71 -10.47
N ALA A 77 -9.16 -6.62 -9.94
CA ALA A 77 -8.61 -7.75 -10.68
C ALA A 77 -9.66 -8.84 -10.85
N ILE A 78 -9.91 -9.26 -12.09
CA ILE A 78 -10.93 -10.25 -12.47
C ILE A 78 -10.25 -11.60 -12.66
N CYS A 79 -10.02 -12.34 -11.58
CA CYS A 79 -9.20 -13.56 -11.60
C CYS A 79 -9.91 -14.77 -12.21
N GLU A 80 -11.21 -14.67 -12.53
CA GLU A 80 -11.93 -15.67 -13.34
C GLU A 80 -11.74 -15.50 -14.84
N SER A 81 -11.14 -14.39 -15.28
CA SER A 81 -10.87 -14.12 -16.69
C SER A 81 -9.38 -13.86 -16.97
N PRO A 82 -8.45 -14.72 -16.49
CA PRO A 82 -7.07 -14.65 -16.94
C PRO A 82 -7.02 -15.02 -18.42
N ARG A 83 -6.21 -14.32 -19.20
CA ARG A 83 -6.09 -14.58 -20.65
C ARG A 83 -4.66 -14.53 -21.14
N PRO A 84 -4.31 -15.34 -22.15
CA PRO A 84 -3.07 -15.16 -22.90
C PRO A 84 -3.13 -13.87 -23.73
N ALA A 85 -2.03 -13.13 -23.74
CA ALA A 85 -1.85 -11.95 -24.56
C ALA A 85 -0.42 -11.91 -25.10
N ASP A 86 -0.30 -11.72 -26.42
CA ASP A 86 1.00 -11.52 -27.06
C ASP A 86 1.68 -10.23 -26.56
N LYS A 87 3.01 -10.25 -26.40
CA LYS A 87 3.81 -9.09 -25.96
C LYS A 87 3.62 -7.85 -26.82
N SER A 88 3.28 -7.99 -28.11
CA SER A 88 2.93 -6.87 -29.00
C SER A 88 1.71 -6.07 -28.57
N ARG A 89 0.84 -6.65 -27.72
CA ARG A 89 -0.37 -6.00 -27.19
C ARG A 89 -0.08 -5.04 -26.03
N VAL A 90 1.15 -5.05 -25.53
CA VAL A 90 1.57 -4.24 -24.38
C VAL A 90 1.90 -2.83 -24.87
N LEU A 91 1.24 -1.82 -24.31
CA LEU A 91 1.32 -0.43 -24.76
C LEU A 91 2.26 0.41 -23.88
N SER A 92 2.16 0.27 -22.56
CA SER A 92 3.02 0.98 -21.61
C SER A 92 3.10 0.24 -20.27
N TYR A 93 4.20 0.42 -19.55
CA TYR A 93 4.34 -0.04 -18.17
C TYR A 93 3.64 0.94 -17.21
N ILE A 94 2.93 0.41 -16.21
CA ILE A 94 2.18 1.19 -15.23
C ILE A 94 2.83 1.09 -13.84
N GLY A 95 3.19 -0.11 -13.41
CA GLY A 95 3.76 -0.32 -12.08
C GLY A 95 3.93 -1.81 -11.73
N HIS A 96 4.33 -2.08 -10.49
CA HIS A 96 4.54 -3.43 -9.99
C HIS A 96 3.75 -3.63 -8.69
N LEU A 97 3.04 -4.75 -8.57
CA LEU A 97 2.31 -5.10 -7.38
C LEU A 97 3.24 -5.40 -6.20
N SER A 98 2.85 -5.00 -5.00
CA SER A 98 3.50 -5.47 -3.77
C SER A 98 3.34 -6.98 -3.62
N LYS A 99 4.23 -7.60 -2.83
CA LYS A 99 4.17 -9.04 -2.50
C LYS A 99 2.80 -9.43 -1.95
N TYR A 100 2.24 -8.60 -1.07
CA TYR A 100 0.92 -8.81 -0.49
C TYR A 100 -0.18 -8.81 -1.56
N GLU A 101 -0.23 -7.78 -2.42
CA GLU A 101 -1.22 -7.69 -3.49
C GLU A 101 -1.11 -8.88 -4.45
N MET A 102 0.12 -9.23 -4.86
CA MET A 102 0.35 -10.36 -5.75
C MET A 102 -0.04 -11.70 -5.10
N ARG A 103 0.11 -11.83 -3.78
CA ARG A 103 -0.37 -13.00 -3.03
C ARG A 103 -1.89 -13.09 -3.05
N GLN A 104 -2.60 -11.97 -2.84
CA GLN A 104 -4.07 -11.96 -2.91
C GLN A 104 -4.56 -12.34 -4.32
N VAL A 105 -3.96 -11.78 -5.37
CA VAL A 105 -4.23 -12.18 -6.77
C VAL A 105 -3.95 -13.67 -6.97
N SER A 106 -2.87 -14.21 -6.40
CA SER A 106 -2.53 -15.64 -6.49
C SER A 106 -3.56 -16.52 -5.79
N VAL A 107 -4.14 -16.09 -4.66
CA VAL A 107 -5.20 -16.82 -3.94
C VAL A 107 -6.50 -16.80 -4.73
N CYS A 108 -6.87 -15.65 -5.30
CA CYS A 108 -8.04 -15.53 -6.18
C CYS A 108 -7.90 -16.42 -7.43
N LEU A 109 -6.72 -16.48 -8.06
CA LEU A 109 -6.44 -17.37 -9.18
C LEU A 109 -6.50 -18.85 -8.78
N GLN A 110 -5.89 -19.22 -7.65
CA GLN A 110 -5.96 -20.60 -7.16
C GLN A 110 -7.40 -21.04 -6.91
N TYR A 111 -8.23 -20.17 -6.35
CA TYR A 111 -9.65 -20.46 -6.16
C TYR A 111 -10.38 -20.53 -7.51
N SER A 112 -10.10 -19.61 -8.42
CA SER A 112 -10.70 -19.59 -9.76
C SER A 112 -10.40 -20.86 -10.56
N PHE A 113 -9.20 -21.41 -10.44
CA PHE A 113 -8.80 -22.65 -11.12
C PHE A 113 -9.15 -23.91 -10.33
N GLY A 114 -9.80 -23.79 -9.17
CA GLY A 114 -10.19 -24.94 -8.35
C GLY A 114 -9.05 -25.63 -7.61
N PHE A 115 -7.87 -25.01 -7.51
CA PHE A 115 -6.73 -25.56 -6.76
C PHE A 115 -6.93 -25.49 -5.24
N ILE A 116 -7.81 -24.60 -4.76
CA ILE A 116 -8.15 -24.49 -3.34
C ILE A 116 -9.67 -24.45 -3.15
N GLY A 117 -10.15 -25.09 -2.08
CA GLY A 117 -11.56 -25.05 -1.70
C GLY A 117 -11.95 -23.77 -0.93
N TYR A 118 -13.25 -23.50 -0.83
CA TYR A 118 -13.79 -22.29 -0.20
C TYR A 118 -13.34 -22.05 1.24
N LYS A 119 -13.21 -23.12 2.05
CA LYS A 119 -12.72 -23.02 3.45
C LYS A 119 -11.27 -22.50 3.50
N SER A 120 -10.41 -23.02 2.62
CA SER A 120 -9.00 -22.61 2.51
C SER A 120 -8.90 -21.18 1.98
N PHE A 121 -9.65 -20.85 0.93
CA PHE A 121 -9.74 -19.51 0.38
C PHE A 121 -10.09 -18.46 1.45
N ARG A 122 -11.14 -18.72 2.25
CA ARG A 122 -11.58 -17.80 3.31
C ARG A 122 -10.49 -17.58 4.37
N LYS A 123 -9.69 -18.59 4.68
CA LYS A 123 -8.56 -18.50 5.62
C LYS A 123 -7.41 -17.65 5.04
N TYR A 124 -7.11 -17.78 3.75
CA TYR A 124 -6.03 -17.03 3.09
C TYR A 124 -6.37 -15.55 2.86
N LEU A 125 -7.62 -15.22 2.56
CA LEU A 125 -8.10 -13.84 2.42
C LEU A 125 -7.93 -13.03 3.72
N THR A 126 -8.06 -13.68 4.88
CA THR A 126 -8.11 -13.00 6.18
C THR A 126 -6.75 -12.87 6.87
N ALA A 127 -5.71 -13.55 6.37
CA ALA A 127 -4.41 -13.60 7.02
C ALA A 127 -3.26 -13.25 6.06
N PRO A 128 -2.59 -12.08 6.21
CA PRO A 128 -1.27 -11.92 5.62
C PRO A 128 -0.35 -13.02 6.19
N PRO A 129 0.52 -13.65 5.36
CA PRO A 129 1.41 -14.67 5.88
C PRO A 129 2.37 -14.02 6.87
N GLN A 130 2.73 -14.76 7.91
CA GLN A 130 3.58 -14.25 8.98
C GLN A 130 4.93 -13.75 8.46
N GLU A 131 5.45 -14.35 7.39
CA GLU A 131 6.66 -13.92 6.70
C GLU A 131 6.54 -12.54 6.03
N ASP A 132 5.42 -12.22 5.38
CA ASP A 132 5.21 -10.89 4.79
C ASP A 132 5.01 -9.84 5.88
N VAL A 133 4.33 -10.19 6.98
CA VAL A 133 4.21 -9.29 8.15
C VAL A 133 5.60 -9.00 8.73
N LEU A 134 6.45 -10.01 8.85
CA LEU A 134 7.84 -9.87 9.30
C LEU A 134 8.71 -9.11 8.31
N ALA A 135 8.56 -9.35 7.00
CA ALA A 135 9.32 -8.67 5.96
C ALA A 135 8.93 -7.18 5.88
N ALA A 136 7.63 -6.88 5.89
CA ALA A 136 7.12 -5.52 5.93
C ALA A 136 7.55 -4.80 7.21
N ALA A 137 7.52 -5.48 8.36
CA ALA A 137 8.03 -4.93 9.62
C ALA A 137 9.53 -4.64 9.54
N LYS A 138 10.33 -5.55 8.98
CA LYS A 138 11.79 -5.36 8.80
C LYS A 138 12.12 -4.24 7.82
N GLU A 139 11.36 -4.10 6.75
CA GLU A 139 11.54 -3.05 5.74
C GLU A 139 11.14 -1.67 6.29
N LEU A 140 10.03 -1.59 7.03
CA LEU A 140 9.65 -0.37 7.77
C LEU A 140 10.71 0.02 8.81
N LEU A 141 11.19 -0.96 9.58
CA LEU A 141 12.28 -0.73 10.54
C LEU A 141 13.55 -0.26 9.84
N SER A 142 13.95 -0.89 8.73
CA SER A 142 15.16 -0.50 8.00
C SER A 142 15.04 0.89 7.39
N GLN A 143 13.87 1.26 6.84
CA GLN A 143 13.59 2.60 6.34
C GLN A 143 13.61 3.63 7.47
N GLN A 144 13.01 3.35 8.62
CA GLN A 144 13.08 4.22 9.79
C GLN A 144 14.52 4.41 10.27
N PHE A 145 15.33 3.34 10.33
CA PHE A 145 16.75 3.42 10.70
C PHE A 145 17.60 4.12 9.65
N GLN A 146 17.30 3.96 8.36
CA GLN A 146 17.97 4.71 7.29
C GLN A 146 17.62 6.19 7.35
N ASN A 147 16.34 6.55 7.56
CA ASN A 147 15.92 7.94 7.72
C ASN A 147 16.57 8.58 8.95
N LEU A 148 16.65 7.88 10.08
CA LEU A 148 17.36 8.32 11.28
C LEU A 148 18.87 8.46 11.05
N ARG A 149 19.49 7.56 10.29
CA ARG A 149 20.91 7.68 9.91
C ARG A 149 21.16 8.84 8.96
N VAL A 150 20.26 9.08 7.99
CA VAL A 150 20.35 10.20 7.05
C VAL A 150 20.24 11.52 7.81
N LEU A 151 19.26 11.64 8.73
CA LEU A 151 19.13 12.78 9.65
C LEU A 151 20.37 13.01 10.52
N ASN A 152 21.04 11.94 10.97
CA ASN A 152 22.25 12.03 11.81
C ASN A 152 23.56 12.16 11.01
N SER A 153 23.56 11.82 9.72
CA SER A 153 24.76 11.85 8.85
C SER A 153 24.90 13.12 8.02
N GLN A 154 23.83 13.92 7.91
CA GLN A 154 23.92 15.26 7.36
C GLN A 154 24.51 16.17 8.44
N PRO A 155 25.71 16.75 8.23
CA PRO A 155 26.14 17.87 9.05
C PRO A 155 25.08 18.98 8.88
N PRO A 156 24.74 19.74 9.93
CA PRO A 156 23.88 20.90 9.76
C PRO A 156 24.49 21.77 8.67
N ALA A 157 23.72 22.03 7.60
CA ALA A 157 24.21 22.80 6.48
C ALA A 157 24.76 24.13 7.01
N LEU A 158 26.06 24.35 6.85
CA LEU A 158 26.71 25.62 7.17
C LEU A 158 26.25 26.63 6.11
N ALA A 159 25.07 27.21 6.32
CA ALA A 159 24.76 28.49 5.71
C ALA A 159 25.80 29.47 6.25
N LYS A 160 26.60 30.07 5.35
CA LYS A 160 27.54 31.14 5.69
C LYS A 160 26.73 32.33 6.19
N HIS A 161 26.48 32.40 7.49
CA HIS A 161 25.90 33.57 8.10
C HIS A 161 26.99 34.63 8.26
N THR A 162 26.86 35.70 7.48
CA THR A 162 27.52 36.98 7.74
C THR A 162 27.21 37.40 9.18
N LYS A 163 28.20 38.05 9.80
CA LYS A 163 28.38 38.36 11.23
C LYS A 163 27.26 39.15 11.95
N GLY A 164 26.04 39.20 11.42
CA GLY A 164 24.91 39.98 11.94
C GLY A 164 23.81 39.18 12.65
N ASP A 165 23.67 37.87 12.41
CA ASP A 165 22.45 37.15 12.84
C ASP A 165 22.70 36.16 13.98
N LEU A 166 23.31 36.63 15.08
CA LEU A 166 23.08 35.98 16.38
C LEU A 166 21.78 36.54 16.93
N HIS A 167 20.66 36.11 16.34
CA HIS A 167 19.37 36.25 17.02
C HIS A 167 19.49 35.55 18.37
N SER A 168 19.24 36.30 19.45
CA SER A 168 19.48 35.86 20.82
C SER A 168 18.76 34.54 21.07
N ILE A 169 19.32 33.69 21.93
CA ILE A 169 18.69 32.43 22.36
C ILE A 169 17.24 32.67 22.85
N GLU A 170 16.95 33.87 23.35
CA GLU A 170 15.60 34.36 23.64
C GLU A 170 14.68 34.41 22.42
N GLN A 171 15.12 34.88 21.25
CA GLN A 171 14.31 34.93 20.02
C GLN A 171 14.02 33.54 19.42
N ILE A 172 14.94 32.59 19.61
CA ILE A 172 14.75 31.20 19.19
C ILE A 172 13.79 30.49 20.16
N SER A 173 13.92 30.76 21.45
CA SER A 173 12.97 30.32 22.48
C SER A 173 11.57 30.91 22.23
N GLU A 174 11.47 32.21 21.92
CA GLU A 174 10.22 32.87 21.55
C GLU A 174 9.63 32.31 20.27
N ARG A 175 10.43 31.86 19.30
CA ARG A 175 9.93 31.16 18.08
C ARG A 175 9.41 29.75 18.36
N MET A 176 10.05 28.98 19.25
CA MET A 176 9.53 27.68 19.67
C MET A 176 8.27 27.80 20.53
N LEU A 177 8.14 28.92 21.25
CA LEU A 177 6.94 29.31 21.99
C LEU A 177 5.93 30.09 21.12
N SER A 178 6.30 30.46 19.89
CA SER A 178 5.42 31.21 19.00
C SER A 178 4.32 30.29 18.49
N THR A 179 3.11 30.83 18.40
CA THR A 179 1.93 30.10 17.96
C THR A 179 2.21 29.49 16.59
N PRO A 180 2.12 28.14 16.46
CA PRO A 180 2.45 27.48 15.21
C PRO A 180 1.54 28.00 14.09
N THR A 181 2.11 28.33 12.94
CA THR A 181 1.36 28.83 11.77
C THR A 181 0.41 27.73 11.27
N GLU A 182 -0.77 28.10 10.77
CA GLU A 182 -1.82 27.18 10.31
C GLU A 182 -1.29 25.99 9.51
N SER A 183 -0.43 26.24 8.51
CA SER A 183 0.14 25.20 7.64
C SER A 183 1.05 24.20 8.36
N SER A 184 1.74 24.62 9.43
CA SER A 184 2.59 23.73 10.24
C SER A 184 1.78 22.88 11.21
N VAL A 185 0.69 23.44 11.75
CA VAL A 185 -0.25 22.72 12.62
C VAL A 185 -1.02 21.69 11.82
N GLU A 186 -1.52 22.06 10.65
CA GLU A 186 -2.24 21.16 9.75
C GLU A 186 -1.39 19.97 9.33
N PHE A 187 -0.12 20.20 9.00
CA PHE A 187 0.81 19.13 8.65
C PHE A 187 1.10 18.20 9.84
N MET A 188 1.34 18.76 11.03
CA MET A 188 1.52 17.96 12.25
C MET A 188 0.26 17.17 12.61
N VAL A 189 -0.93 17.77 12.45
CA VAL A 189 -2.22 17.13 12.69
C VAL A 189 -2.45 16.00 11.69
N ALA A 190 -2.07 16.17 10.42
CA ALA A 190 -2.20 15.14 9.39
C ALA A 190 -1.27 13.94 9.65
N GLU A 191 0.00 14.18 10.01
CA GLU A 191 0.95 13.12 10.40
C GLU A 191 0.48 12.36 11.65
N LEU A 192 -0.04 13.07 12.65
CA LEU A 192 -0.62 12.46 13.85
C LEU A 192 -1.88 11.64 13.55
N ASP A 193 -2.75 12.12 12.64
CA ASP A 193 -3.95 11.40 12.18
C ASP A 193 -3.56 10.09 11.47
N ASP A 194 -2.57 10.12 10.56
CA ASP A 194 -2.09 8.92 9.86
C ASP A 194 -1.44 7.90 10.80
N ALA A 195 -0.63 8.36 11.76
CA ALA A 195 -0.05 7.51 12.79
C ALA A 195 -1.11 6.86 13.69
N LEU A 196 -2.16 7.60 14.05
CA LEU A 196 -3.27 7.11 14.88
C LEU A 196 -4.14 6.10 14.13
N GLN A 197 -4.48 6.37 12.87
CA GLN A 197 -5.20 5.44 11.99
C GLN A 197 -4.42 4.14 11.80
N SER A 198 -3.11 4.25 11.58
CA SER A 198 -2.21 3.09 11.50
C SER A 198 -2.21 2.27 12.79
N LEU A 199 -2.21 2.94 13.95
CA LEU A 199 -2.24 2.26 15.25
C LEU A 199 -3.61 1.60 15.52
N MET A 200 -4.73 2.24 15.16
CA MET A 200 -6.08 1.68 15.25
C MET A 200 -6.27 0.49 14.31
N PHE A 201 -5.77 0.56 13.09
CA PHE A 201 -5.81 -0.54 12.13
C PHE A 201 -5.02 -1.74 12.66
N ARG A 202 -3.80 -1.51 13.16
CA ARG A 202 -2.99 -2.54 13.83
C ARG A 202 -3.69 -3.10 15.06
N TRP A 203 -4.40 -2.26 15.83
CA TRP A 203 -5.20 -2.69 16.98
C TRP A 203 -6.31 -3.69 16.57
N ASN A 204 -7.18 -3.27 15.66
CA ASN A 204 -8.35 -4.02 15.23
C ASN A 204 -8.01 -5.29 14.44
N ILE A 205 -6.91 -5.28 13.69
CA ILE A 205 -6.48 -6.43 12.87
C ILE A 205 -5.62 -7.40 13.67
N CYS A 206 -4.64 -6.93 14.44
CA CYS A 206 -3.66 -7.81 15.07
C CYS A 206 -4.12 -8.36 16.43
N TYR A 207 -4.84 -7.58 17.24
CA TYR A 207 -5.12 -7.97 18.63
C TYR A 207 -6.50 -8.62 18.84
N GLU A 208 -7.54 -8.16 18.14
CA GLU A 208 -8.88 -8.75 18.30
C GLU A 208 -9.04 -10.08 17.54
N ARG A 209 -8.36 -10.23 16.39
CA ARG A 209 -8.57 -11.38 15.49
C ARG A 209 -7.60 -12.54 15.70
N TYR A 210 -6.50 -12.34 16.43
CA TYR A 210 -5.47 -13.37 16.64
C TYR A 210 -5.23 -13.63 18.14
N SER A 211 -5.74 -14.77 18.63
CA SER A 211 -5.65 -15.18 20.04
C SER A 211 -4.23 -15.39 20.57
N SER A 212 -3.24 -15.57 19.68
CA SER A 212 -1.83 -15.81 19.99
C SER A 212 -1.04 -14.54 20.36
N PHE A 213 -1.59 -13.35 20.10
CA PHE A 213 -0.97 -12.06 20.44
C PHE A 213 -1.75 -11.30 21.51
N ARG A 214 -2.56 -12.03 22.31
CA ARG A 214 -3.35 -11.44 23.40
C ARG A 214 -2.43 -10.78 24.42
N LEU A 215 -2.40 -9.46 24.39
CA LEU A 215 -1.91 -8.64 25.51
C LEU A 215 -2.77 -8.90 26.75
N SER A 216 -2.19 -8.69 27.93
CA SER A 216 -2.95 -8.73 29.17
C SER A 216 -4.05 -7.67 29.15
N ASP A 217 -5.16 -7.89 29.87
CA ASP A 217 -6.28 -6.92 29.86
C ASP A 217 -5.86 -5.53 30.35
N ASN A 218 -4.78 -5.45 31.13
CA ASN A 218 -4.20 -4.19 31.60
C ASN A 218 -3.48 -3.43 30.47
N GLU A 219 -2.72 -4.14 29.63
CA GLU A 219 -2.08 -3.56 28.44
C GLU A 219 -3.09 -3.14 27.38
N LYS A 220 -4.19 -3.90 27.22
CA LYS A 220 -5.30 -3.50 26.35
C LYS A 220 -5.94 -2.19 26.79
N LYS A 221 -6.22 -2.05 28.09
CA LYS A 221 -6.75 -0.80 28.67
C LYS A 221 -5.79 0.37 28.45
N LYS A 222 -4.50 0.13 28.61
CA LYS A 222 -3.46 1.16 28.43
C LYS A 222 -3.38 1.64 26.97
N ILE A 223 -3.40 0.73 26.01
CA ILE A 223 -3.36 1.08 24.58
C ILE A 223 -4.67 1.75 24.15
N GLY A 224 -5.82 1.23 24.58
CA GLY A 224 -7.11 1.87 24.34
C GLY A 224 -7.17 3.30 24.89
N SER A 225 -6.62 3.54 26.08
CA SER A 225 -6.51 4.89 26.65
C SER A 225 -5.63 5.81 25.82
N ILE A 226 -4.51 5.32 25.28
CA ILE A 226 -3.61 6.11 24.42
C ILE A 226 -4.30 6.48 23.10
N ILE A 227 -5.00 5.52 22.48
CA ILE A 227 -5.78 5.76 21.25
C ILE A 227 -6.84 6.83 21.52
N GLN A 228 -7.63 6.67 22.59
CA GLN A 228 -8.70 7.59 22.90
C GLN A 228 -8.15 9.00 23.20
N SER A 229 -7.07 9.11 23.96
CA SER A 229 -6.40 10.41 24.20
C SER A 229 -5.88 11.06 22.92
N GLY A 230 -5.41 10.27 21.95
CA GLY A 230 -5.02 10.76 20.63
C GLY A 230 -6.20 11.25 19.78
N ILE A 231 -7.32 10.51 19.79
CA ILE A 231 -8.56 10.91 19.11
C ILE A 231 -9.09 12.21 19.71
N ASP A 232 -9.18 12.28 21.04
CA ASP A 232 -9.70 13.46 21.76
C ASP A 232 -8.81 14.69 21.52
N PHE A 233 -7.49 14.51 21.40
CA PHE A 233 -6.55 15.58 21.06
C PHE A 233 -6.77 16.10 19.63
N LEU A 234 -6.92 15.19 18.66
CA LEU A 234 -7.18 15.57 17.26
C LEU A 234 -8.56 16.21 17.07
N GLN A 235 -9.58 15.72 17.76
CA GLN A 235 -10.92 16.31 17.74
C GLN A 235 -10.92 17.72 18.33
N LYS A 236 -10.29 17.91 19.49
CA LYS A 236 -10.10 19.25 20.09
C LYS A 236 -9.33 20.22 19.19
N LYS A 237 -8.40 19.72 18.37
CA LYS A 237 -7.66 20.56 17.40
C LYS A 237 -8.43 20.84 16.12
N LYS A 238 -9.37 19.97 15.72
CA LYS A 238 -10.29 20.17 14.57
C LYS A 238 -11.49 21.07 14.91
N GLU A 239 -11.87 21.17 16.18
CA GLU A 239 -13.03 21.97 16.66
C GLU A 239 -12.71 23.40 17.09
N VAL A 240 -11.43 23.79 17.21
CA VAL A 240 -11.05 25.19 17.46
C VAL A 240 -11.08 25.93 16.12
N PRO A 241 -12.03 26.86 15.88
CA PRO A 241 -11.91 27.78 14.77
C PRO A 241 -10.75 28.73 15.09
N LEU A 242 -9.84 28.92 14.12
CA LEU A 242 -8.94 30.07 14.13
C LEU A 242 -9.71 31.35 13.81
#